data_AF-A0A352WKL3-F1
#
_entry.id   AF-A0A352WKL3-F1
#
_cell.length_a   1.000
_cell.length_b   1.000
_cell.length_c   1.000
_cell.angle_alpha   90.00
_cell.angle_beta   90.00
_cell.angle_gamma   90.00
#
_symmetry.space_group_name_H-M   'P 1'
#
loop_
_entity.id
_entity.type
_entity.pdbx_description
1 polymer ?
#
loop_
_entity_poly.entity_id
_entity_poly.type
_entity_poly.pdbx_seq_one_letter_code
_entity_poly.pdbx_strand_id
1 'polypeptide(L)'
;LGIDLFWLDNSEPDLVKYDFDNYRYYTGRASKVSCEYPKKYVQAFSDGLTAEGDDNFVNLVRSAWVGSQKYRTLVWTGDVQSNFTAFKDQVIAGQNIGLAGIPWWTTDIGGFMTEDVNDPEFVELLLRWYQFGVFCPIFRMHGDRGPYDIEPLDNRDFGGGYLHTGQPNELWSYGEEAYKIMRKYLDLRLSLKDYISGLMKEASRTGAPLIRTMFYEFPEDEKCWNLPLQYMFGPDYLVAPIFEAGATERTLYLPAGKWQNIETGEIVSGGCDITVPAPIDVIPVFKRV
;
A
#
# COMPACT_ATOMS: atom_id res chain seq x y z
N LEU A 1 -3.54 26.28 12.21
CA LEU A 1 -2.84 25.93 10.96
C LEU A 1 -3.66 25.00 10.06
N GLY A 2 -4.69 24.31 10.58
CA GLY A 2 -5.64 23.55 9.76
C GLY A 2 -5.12 22.20 9.27
N ILE A 3 -4.06 21.67 9.89
CA ILE A 3 -3.51 20.34 9.61
C ILE A 3 -4.37 19.32 10.35
N ASP A 4 -4.89 18.33 9.63
CA ASP A 4 -5.81 17.27 10.10
C ASP A 4 -5.27 15.85 9.82
N LEU A 5 -4.06 15.74 9.25
CA LEU A 5 -3.34 14.48 9.06
C LEU A 5 -1.89 14.63 9.53
N PHE A 6 -1.44 13.67 10.34
CA PHE A 6 -0.05 13.60 10.78
C PHE A 6 0.64 12.37 10.20
N TRP A 7 1.82 12.59 9.64
CA TRP A 7 2.74 11.52 9.26
C TRP A 7 3.68 11.25 10.45
N LEU A 8 3.37 10.19 11.19
CA LEU A 8 4.12 9.74 12.36
C LEU A 8 5.22 8.77 11.92
N ASP A 9 6.24 9.34 11.30
CA ASP A 9 7.36 8.58 10.76
C ASP A 9 8.28 8.01 11.84
N ASN A 10 9.11 7.02 11.48
CA ASN A 10 10.04 6.33 12.38
C ASN A 10 9.34 5.77 13.62
N SER A 11 8.20 5.11 13.40
CA SER A 11 7.30 4.68 14.47
C SER A 11 7.65 3.33 15.11
N GLU A 12 8.71 2.65 14.68
CA GLU A 12 9.17 1.38 15.26
C GLU A 12 9.64 1.47 16.73
N PRO A 13 10.50 2.43 17.17
CA PRO A 13 11.16 3.54 16.46
C PRO A 13 12.44 3.13 15.72
N ASP A 14 12.88 3.95 14.76
CA ASP A 14 14.09 3.69 13.97
C ASP A 14 15.36 3.96 14.77
N LEU A 15 15.88 2.89 15.39
CA LEU A 15 17.07 2.95 16.22
C LEU A 15 18.31 2.90 15.32
N VAL A 16 19.29 3.77 15.60
CA VAL A 16 20.62 3.74 14.95
C VAL A 16 21.23 2.32 14.97
N LYS A 17 20.96 1.55 16.02
CA LYS A 17 21.24 0.12 16.11
C LYS A 17 20.08 -0.57 16.83
N TYR A 18 19.53 -1.64 16.25
CA TYR A 18 18.49 -2.47 16.87
C TYR A 18 19.04 -3.39 17.98
N ASP A 19 19.59 -2.80 19.03
CA ASP A 19 20.17 -3.46 20.20
C ASP A 19 19.22 -3.34 21.41
N PHE A 20 18.09 -4.05 21.36
CA PHE A 20 16.98 -3.87 22.31
C PHE A 20 17.34 -4.13 23.79
N ASP A 21 18.45 -4.79 24.10
CA ASP A 21 18.91 -4.95 25.47
C ASP A 21 19.55 -3.67 26.04
N ASN A 22 19.98 -2.76 25.18
CA ASN A 22 20.61 -1.49 25.54
C ASN A 22 19.60 -0.34 25.73
N TYR A 23 18.32 -0.56 25.42
CA TYR A 23 17.27 0.45 25.53
C TYR A 23 16.25 0.12 26.63
N ARG A 24 15.61 1.16 27.16
CA ARG A 24 14.56 1.04 28.18
C ARG A 24 13.51 2.13 27.97
N TYR A 25 12.25 1.72 28.00
CA TYR A 25 11.10 2.61 28.02
C TYR A 25 10.58 2.79 29.45
N TYR A 26 9.65 3.71 29.63
CA TYR A 26 8.95 3.91 30.90
C TYR A 26 8.29 2.62 31.42
N THR A 27 7.70 1.83 30.52
CA THR A 27 6.98 0.59 30.83
C THR A 27 7.86 -0.64 31.04
N GLY A 28 9.16 -0.57 30.70
CA GLY A 28 10.06 -1.71 30.86
C GLY A 28 11.31 -1.68 29.98
N ARG A 29 12.12 -2.74 30.10
CA ARG A 29 13.27 -2.96 29.19
C ARG A 29 12.78 -3.17 27.77
N ALA A 30 13.44 -2.57 26.80
CA ALA A 30 13.01 -2.62 25.40
C ALA A 30 12.88 -4.06 24.89
N SER A 31 13.81 -4.97 25.21
CA SER A 31 13.71 -6.40 24.86
C SER A 31 12.45 -7.13 25.35
N LYS A 32 11.64 -6.53 26.23
CA LYS A 32 10.34 -7.09 26.66
C LYS A 32 9.13 -6.34 26.12
N VAL A 33 9.28 -5.07 25.75
CA VAL A 33 8.12 -4.17 25.53
C VAL A 33 8.20 -3.33 24.26
N SER A 34 9.32 -3.28 23.52
CA SER A 34 9.50 -2.38 22.35
C SER A 34 8.34 -2.39 21.37
N CYS A 35 7.84 -3.58 21.12
CA CYS A 35 6.68 -3.85 20.29
C CYS A 35 5.45 -2.96 20.56
N GLU A 36 5.23 -2.49 21.80
CA GLU A 36 4.09 -1.63 22.10
C GLU A 36 4.28 -0.16 21.67
N TYR A 37 5.52 0.25 21.39
CA TYR A 37 5.90 1.62 21.08
C TYR A 37 5.08 2.25 19.94
N PRO A 38 4.96 1.65 18.74
CA PRO A 38 4.18 2.22 17.64
C PRO A 38 2.74 2.53 18.02
N LYS A 39 2.11 1.63 18.79
CA LYS A 39 0.75 1.85 19.31
C LYS A 39 0.69 3.04 20.26
N LYS A 40 1.65 3.16 21.16
CA LYS A 40 1.72 4.28 22.11
C LYS A 40 1.98 5.62 21.40
N TYR A 41 2.77 5.59 20.33
CA TYR A 41 3.05 6.78 19.53
C TYR A 41 1.79 7.32 18.84
N VAL A 42 1.04 6.47 18.13
CA VAL A 42 -0.21 6.89 17.48
C VAL A 42 -1.33 7.18 18.49
N GLN A 43 -1.34 6.49 19.64
CA GLN A 43 -2.26 6.79 20.74
C GLN A 43 -2.05 8.22 21.25
N ALA A 44 -0.81 8.69 21.41
CA ALA A 44 -0.53 10.04 21.91
C ALA A 44 -1.14 11.14 21.01
N PHE A 45 -1.01 11.01 19.70
CA PHE A 45 -1.63 11.95 18.74
C PHE A 45 -3.16 11.84 18.75
N SER A 46 -3.68 10.61 18.75
CA SER A 46 -5.12 10.38 18.72
C SER A 46 -5.82 10.91 19.98
N ASP A 47 -5.26 10.65 21.16
CA ASP A 47 -5.81 11.10 22.44
C ASP A 47 -5.74 12.64 22.53
N GLY A 48 -4.65 13.26 22.03
CA GLY A 48 -4.49 14.71 21.97
C GLY A 48 -5.53 15.39 21.07
N LEU A 49 -5.66 14.94 19.81
CA LEU A 49 -6.62 15.51 18.86
C LEU A 49 -8.07 15.34 19.32
N THR A 50 -8.40 14.17 19.87
CA THR A 50 -9.73 13.92 20.45
C THR A 50 -10.01 14.85 21.64
N ALA A 51 -9.01 15.12 22.49
CA ALA A 51 -9.16 16.05 23.62
C ALA A 51 -9.35 17.52 23.18
N GLU A 52 -8.86 17.89 21.99
CA GLU A 52 -9.12 19.18 21.35
C GLU A 52 -10.49 19.23 20.63
N GLY A 53 -11.24 18.12 20.62
CA GLY A 53 -12.54 18.00 19.97
C GLY A 53 -12.48 17.68 18.47
N ASP A 54 -11.31 17.23 17.98
CA ASP A 54 -11.17 16.76 16.60
C ASP A 54 -11.33 15.24 16.52
N ASP A 55 -12.35 14.80 15.79
CA ASP A 55 -12.64 13.39 15.51
C ASP A 55 -12.35 12.99 14.05
N ASN A 56 -11.93 13.95 13.21
CA ASN A 56 -11.81 13.84 11.76
C ASN A 56 -10.34 13.78 11.29
N PHE A 57 -9.48 13.09 12.04
CA PHE A 57 -8.07 12.95 11.70
C PHE A 57 -7.70 11.55 11.21
N VAL A 58 -6.57 11.45 10.51
CA VAL A 58 -5.91 10.18 10.18
C VAL A 58 -4.42 10.31 10.49
N ASN A 59 -3.82 9.23 11.01
CA ASN A 59 -2.38 9.17 11.24
C ASN A 59 -1.73 8.16 10.30
N LEU A 60 -0.78 8.60 9.48
CA LEU A 60 0.07 7.74 8.68
C LEU A 60 1.24 7.27 9.54
N VAL A 61 1.37 5.96 9.78
CA VAL A 61 2.40 5.36 10.67
C VAL A 61 3.19 4.25 9.97
N ARG A 62 4.48 4.11 10.29
CA ARG A 62 5.37 3.13 9.64
C ARG A 62 5.27 1.72 10.25
N SER A 63 4.77 1.65 11.48
CA SER A 63 4.73 0.47 12.31
C SER A 63 3.50 0.48 13.22
N ALA A 64 3.04 -0.70 13.61
CA ALA A 64 1.83 -0.90 14.39
C ALA A 64 1.98 -2.09 15.34
N TRP A 65 1.09 -2.15 16.34
CA TRP A 65 0.96 -3.29 17.24
C TRP A 65 -0.51 -3.66 17.42
N VAL A 66 -0.76 -4.74 18.17
CA VAL A 66 -2.12 -5.22 18.50
C VAL A 66 -2.98 -4.08 19.08
N GLY A 67 -4.04 -3.75 18.36
CA GLY A 67 -4.99 -2.71 18.74
C GLY A 67 -4.68 -1.31 18.21
N SER A 68 -3.62 -1.12 17.42
CA SER A 68 -3.32 0.18 16.80
C SER A 68 -4.48 0.70 15.95
N GLN A 69 -5.24 -0.16 15.26
CA GLN A 69 -6.37 0.24 14.41
C GLN A 69 -7.45 1.08 15.14
N LYS A 70 -7.51 1.03 16.48
CA LYS A 70 -8.42 1.85 17.29
C LYS A 70 -8.08 3.34 17.26
N TYR A 71 -6.85 3.69 16.89
CA TYR A 71 -6.29 5.04 16.95
C TYR A 71 -6.14 5.64 15.55
N ARG A 72 -7.13 5.40 14.67
CA ARG A 72 -7.20 5.96 13.30
C ARG A 72 -5.88 5.80 12.52
N THR A 73 -5.31 4.60 12.63
CA THR A 73 -3.95 4.28 12.19
C THR A 73 -3.95 3.75 10.77
N LEU A 74 -3.41 4.52 9.84
CA LEU A 74 -3.07 4.12 8.48
C LEU A 74 -1.61 3.66 8.45
N VAL A 75 -1.36 2.38 8.20
CA VAL A 75 0.00 1.85 8.12
C VAL A 75 0.54 1.94 6.70
N TRP A 76 1.80 2.34 6.52
CA TRP A 76 2.54 2.03 5.29
C TRP A 76 3.76 1.17 5.57
N THR A 77 4.30 0.53 4.54
CA THR A 77 5.33 -0.51 4.66
C THR A 77 6.76 -0.01 4.81
N GLY A 78 6.95 1.29 4.98
CA GLY A 78 8.28 1.88 5.13
C GLY A 78 9.13 1.83 3.86
N ASP A 79 10.43 1.92 4.08
CA ASP A 79 11.43 2.35 3.11
C ASP A 79 11.91 1.19 2.23
N VAL A 80 10.98 0.60 1.49
CA VAL A 80 11.23 -0.58 0.64
C VAL A 80 11.98 -0.22 -0.64
N GLN A 81 12.80 -1.15 -1.14
CA GLN A 81 13.51 -0.97 -2.41
C GLN A 81 12.54 -0.90 -3.60
N SER A 82 12.85 -0.08 -4.60
CA SER A 82 12.08 0.00 -5.85
C SER A 82 12.48 -1.12 -6.81
N ASN A 83 11.96 -2.34 -6.57
CA ASN A 83 12.09 -3.46 -7.50
C ASN A 83 10.87 -4.40 -7.45
N PHE A 84 10.74 -5.27 -8.46
CA PHE A 84 9.62 -6.21 -8.57
C PHE A 84 9.53 -7.25 -7.44
N THR A 85 10.66 -7.60 -6.82
CA THR A 85 10.67 -8.50 -5.65
C THR A 85 9.99 -7.83 -4.46
N ALA A 86 10.40 -6.61 -4.14
CA ALA A 86 9.78 -5.81 -3.07
C ALA A 86 8.29 -5.55 -3.36
N PHE A 87 7.93 -5.30 -4.62
CA PHE A 87 6.53 -5.15 -5.02
C PHE A 87 5.71 -6.41 -4.72
N LYS A 88 6.23 -7.60 -5.07
CA LYS A 88 5.61 -8.88 -4.75
C LYS A 88 5.42 -9.06 -3.24
N ASP A 89 6.43 -8.73 -2.45
CA ASP A 89 6.37 -8.78 -0.99
C ASP A 89 5.28 -7.85 -0.43
N GLN A 90 5.07 -6.69 -1.03
CA GLN A 90 4.04 -5.75 -0.58
C GLN A 90 2.61 -6.28 -0.80
N VAL A 91 2.35 -6.99 -1.89
CA VAL A 91 1.04 -7.61 -2.12
C VAL A 91 0.73 -8.65 -1.04
N ILE A 92 1.75 -9.40 -0.60
CA ILE A 92 1.63 -10.37 0.49
C ILE A 92 1.51 -9.67 1.84
N ALA A 93 2.26 -8.59 2.08
CA ALA A 93 2.20 -7.81 3.30
C ALA A 93 0.81 -7.17 3.50
N GLY A 94 0.23 -6.59 2.45
CA GLY A 94 -1.12 -6.00 2.50
C GLY A 94 -2.22 -7.00 2.86
N GLN A 95 -2.09 -8.24 2.38
CA GLN A 95 -3.01 -9.33 2.76
C GLN A 95 -2.84 -9.73 4.23
N ASN A 96 -1.59 -9.93 4.68
CA ASN A 96 -1.31 -10.36 6.05
C ASN A 96 -1.69 -9.29 7.09
N ILE A 97 -1.41 -8.01 6.81
CA ILE A 97 -1.73 -6.94 7.75
C ILE A 97 -3.25 -6.70 7.84
N GLY A 98 -3.98 -6.94 6.74
CA GLY A 98 -5.43 -6.99 6.74
C GLY A 98 -5.96 -8.08 7.67
N LEU A 99 -5.42 -9.31 7.57
CA LEU A 99 -5.76 -10.42 8.48
C LEU A 99 -5.35 -10.14 9.93
N ALA A 100 -4.28 -9.38 10.15
CA ALA A 100 -3.86 -8.92 11.48
C ALA A 100 -4.81 -7.86 12.08
N GLY A 101 -5.85 -7.44 11.36
CA GLY A 101 -6.88 -6.52 11.85
C GLY A 101 -6.52 -5.05 11.70
N ILE A 102 -5.58 -4.71 10.80
CA ILE A 102 -5.27 -3.32 10.41
C ILE A 102 -5.81 -3.10 8.98
N PRO A 103 -7.06 -2.63 8.82
CA PRO A 103 -7.68 -2.50 7.50
C PRO A 103 -7.16 -1.30 6.70
N TRP A 104 -6.57 -0.30 7.37
CA TRP A 104 -6.04 0.90 6.74
C TRP A 104 -4.55 0.72 6.48
N TRP A 105 -4.22 0.42 5.24
CA TRP A 105 -2.86 0.12 4.82
C TRP A 105 -2.56 0.68 3.42
N THR A 106 -1.29 0.97 3.15
CA THR A 106 -0.78 1.41 1.84
C THR A 106 0.70 1.07 1.67
N THR A 107 1.24 1.33 0.48
CA THR A 107 2.67 1.35 0.20
C THR A 107 3.09 2.73 -0.30
N ASP A 108 4.39 2.89 -0.52
CA ASP A 108 4.92 3.85 -1.48
C ASP A 108 4.77 3.26 -2.88
N ILE A 109 3.95 3.89 -3.74
CA ILE A 109 3.80 3.44 -5.12
C ILE A 109 5.13 3.58 -5.86
N GLY A 110 5.64 2.46 -6.39
CA GLY A 110 6.94 2.37 -7.03
C GLY A 110 8.08 1.96 -6.08
N GLY A 111 7.82 1.79 -4.78
CA GLY A 111 8.84 1.62 -3.74
C GLY A 111 9.34 2.96 -3.20
N PHE A 112 10.21 2.92 -2.20
CA PHE A 112 10.79 4.12 -1.59
C PHE A 112 12.01 4.60 -2.39
N MET A 113 13.05 3.78 -2.56
CA MET A 113 14.33 4.19 -3.20
C MET A 113 14.57 3.59 -4.58
N THR A 114 14.86 4.44 -5.57
CA THR A 114 15.46 4.06 -6.87
C THR A 114 16.74 4.88 -7.12
N GLU A 115 17.71 4.34 -7.86
CA GLU A 115 18.94 5.07 -8.22
C GLU A 115 18.72 6.04 -9.39
N ASP A 116 17.84 5.70 -10.33
CA ASP A 116 17.52 6.52 -11.51
C ASP A 116 16.02 6.50 -11.80
N VAL A 117 15.41 7.68 -11.74
CA VAL A 117 13.99 7.92 -12.05
C VAL A 117 13.66 7.70 -13.53
N ASN A 118 14.67 7.75 -14.41
CA ASN A 118 14.52 7.60 -15.86
C ASN A 118 14.81 6.17 -16.35
N ASP A 119 15.22 5.25 -15.47
CA ASP A 119 15.41 3.86 -15.83
C ASP A 119 14.09 3.27 -16.36
N PRO A 120 14.04 2.75 -17.60
CA PRO A 120 12.84 2.14 -18.16
C PRO A 120 12.26 1.01 -17.30
N GLU A 121 13.09 0.22 -16.61
CA GLU A 121 12.61 -0.85 -15.72
C GLU A 121 11.92 -0.26 -14.48
N PHE A 122 12.47 0.81 -13.91
CA PHE A 122 11.81 1.54 -12.82
C PHE A 122 10.48 2.17 -13.27
N VAL A 123 10.43 2.77 -14.46
CA VAL A 123 9.17 3.33 -15.00
C VAL A 123 8.13 2.23 -15.18
N GLU A 124 8.52 1.07 -15.69
CA GLU A 124 7.62 -0.09 -15.79
C GLU A 124 7.13 -0.54 -14.40
N LEU A 125 8.04 -0.72 -13.44
CA LEU A 125 7.71 -1.06 -12.06
C LEU A 125 6.72 -0.06 -11.46
N LEU A 126 6.98 1.24 -11.61
CA LEU A 126 6.14 2.30 -11.11
C LEU A 126 4.72 2.18 -11.65
N LEU A 127 4.58 1.95 -12.96
CA LEU A 127 3.26 1.77 -13.59
C LEU A 127 2.54 0.52 -13.07
N ARG A 128 3.22 -0.63 -12.95
CA ARG A 128 2.64 -1.86 -12.40
C ARG A 128 2.23 -1.70 -10.93
N TRP A 129 3.02 -0.97 -10.14
CA TRP A 129 2.71 -0.69 -8.75
C TRP A 129 1.58 0.34 -8.61
N TYR A 130 1.53 1.35 -9.48
CA TYR A 130 0.46 2.34 -9.54
C TYR A 130 -0.89 1.68 -9.82
N GLN A 131 -0.91 0.72 -10.77
CA GLN A 131 -2.07 -0.12 -11.07
C GLN A 131 -2.56 -0.89 -9.84
N PHE A 132 -1.65 -1.53 -9.09
CA PHE A 132 -1.97 -2.18 -7.82
C PHE A 132 -2.49 -1.21 -6.76
N GLY A 133 -1.89 -0.02 -6.66
CA GLY A 133 -2.27 1.01 -5.71
C GLY A 133 -3.73 1.45 -5.83
N VAL A 134 -4.29 1.44 -7.05
CA VAL A 134 -5.72 1.76 -7.28
C VAL A 134 -6.64 0.84 -6.46
N PHE A 135 -6.23 -0.42 -6.28
CA PHE A 135 -6.95 -1.45 -5.55
C PHE A 135 -6.39 -1.71 -4.14
N CYS A 136 -5.67 -0.72 -3.58
CA CYS A 136 -5.28 -0.70 -2.17
C CYS A 136 -6.29 0.09 -1.31
N PRO A 137 -6.29 -0.10 0.03
CA PRO A 137 -7.17 0.67 0.92
C PRO A 137 -6.98 2.18 0.72
N ILE A 138 -5.73 2.64 0.72
CA ILE A 138 -5.33 4.02 0.42
C ILE A 138 -4.45 4.03 -0.84
N PHE A 139 -4.60 5.08 -1.63
CA PHE A 139 -3.84 5.28 -2.86
C PHE A 139 -2.87 6.44 -2.65
N ARG A 140 -1.59 6.12 -2.48
CA ARG A 140 -0.54 7.08 -2.08
C ARG A 140 0.72 6.92 -2.93
N MET A 141 1.11 8.00 -3.59
CA MET A 141 2.37 8.08 -4.32
C MET A 141 3.40 8.82 -3.46
N HIS A 142 4.54 8.19 -3.23
CA HIS A 142 5.65 8.71 -2.44
C HIS A 142 6.93 7.94 -2.81
N GLY A 143 8.09 8.49 -2.46
CA GLY A 143 9.39 7.84 -2.59
C GLY A 143 10.51 8.87 -2.68
N ASP A 144 11.73 8.39 -2.47
CA ASP A 144 12.98 9.10 -2.67
C ASP A 144 13.61 8.65 -3.99
N ARG A 145 13.61 9.53 -4.98
CA ARG A 145 13.93 9.19 -6.38
C ARG A 145 15.34 9.68 -6.72
N GLY A 146 16.25 8.77 -7.03
CA GLY A 146 17.54 9.15 -7.60
C GLY A 146 17.46 9.62 -9.06
N PRO A 147 18.54 10.18 -9.63
CA PRO A 147 19.80 10.46 -8.95
C PRO A 147 19.69 11.65 -7.98
N TYR A 148 20.59 11.71 -6.99
CA TYR A 148 20.66 12.82 -6.02
C TYR A 148 21.61 13.92 -6.49
N ASP A 149 21.22 14.61 -7.55
CA ASP A 149 21.98 15.72 -8.16
C ASP A 149 21.33 17.10 -7.95
N ILE A 150 20.34 17.18 -7.05
CA ILE A 150 19.71 18.42 -6.62
C ILE A 150 20.48 18.98 -5.41
N GLU A 151 21.02 20.18 -5.56
CA GLU A 151 21.75 20.86 -4.48
C GLU A 151 20.85 21.08 -3.25
N PRO A 152 21.33 20.78 -2.03
CA PRO A 152 20.62 21.10 -0.80
C PRO A 152 20.30 22.60 -0.69
N LEU A 153 19.19 22.92 -0.03
CA LEU A 153 18.76 24.31 0.18
C LEU A 153 19.63 25.05 1.21
N ASP A 154 20.42 24.31 1.99
CA ASP A 154 21.20 24.81 3.10
C ASP A 154 22.47 23.97 3.33
N ASN A 155 23.52 24.58 3.88
CA ASN A 155 24.81 23.94 4.14
C ASN A 155 25.11 23.73 5.64
N ARG A 156 24.17 24.07 6.53
CA ARG A 156 24.27 23.80 7.98
C ARG A 156 24.22 22.29 8.25
N ASP A 157 24.70 21.84 9.39
CA ASP A 157 24.62 20.42 9.82
C ASP A 157 23.31 20.07 10.55
N PHE A 158 22.28 20.92 10.43
CA PHE A 158 20.97 20.71 11.05
C PHE A 158 19.82 21.33 10.24
N GLY A 159 18.62 20.76 10.42
CA GLY A 159 17.39 21.21 9.76
C GLY A 159 17.17 20.60 8.38
N GLY A 160 15.94 20.70 7.85
CA GLY A 160 15.55 19.99 6.64
C GLY A 160 16.24 20.44 5.35
N GLY A 161 16.74 21.68 5.28
CA GLY A 161 17.40 22.21 4.08
C GLY A 161 18.78 21.62 3.78
N TYR A 162 19.40 20.94 4.76
CA TYR A 162 20.70 20.29 4.63
C TYR A 162 20.64 18.92 3.95
N LEU A 163 19.52 18.21 4.11
CA LEU A 163 19.35 16.90 3.49
C LEU A 163 19.11 17.06 1.99
N HIS A 164 19.60 16.09 1.22
CA HIS A 164 19.27 16.01 -0.21
C HIS A 164 17.77 15.76 -0.40
N THR A 165 17.28 16.13 -1.58
CA THR A 165 15.94 15.75 -2.05
C THR A 165 16.09 14.86 -3.27
N GLY A 166 15.22 13.86 -3.39
CA GLY A 166 15.07 13.12 -4.64
C GLY A 166 14.44 13.95 -5.76
N GLN A 167 14.44 13.35 -6.95
CA GLN A 167 13.83 13.83 -8.19
C GLN A 167 12.30 13.95 -8.08
N PRO A 168 11.67 14.70 -9.01
CA PRO A 168 10.21 14.80 -9.10
C PRO A 168 9.50 13.43 -9.14
N ASN A 169 8.35 13.34 -8.47
CA ASN A 169 7.58 12.10 -8.32
C ASN A 169 6.08 12.34 -8.60
N GLU A 170 5.75 13.37 -9.37
CA GLU A 170 4.40 13.64 -9.85
C GLU A 170 4.08 12.78 -11.09
N LEU A 171 2.79 12.62 -11.40
CA LEU A 171 2.33 11.78 -12.52
C LEU A 171 2.93 12.22 -13.88
N TRP A 172 3.27 13.49 -14.04
CA TRP A 172 3.82 14.05 -15.29
C TRP A 172 5.36 13.93 -15.39
N SER A 173 6.03 13.41 -14.37
CA SER A 173 7.49 13.36 -14.29
C SER A 173 8.11 12.19 -15.07
N TYR A 174 7.28 11.27 -15.57
CA TYR A 174 7.70 9.99 -16.15
C TYR A 174 7.45 9.86 -17.67
N GLY A 175 7.23 11.00 -18.35
CA GLY A 175 6.92 11.05 -19.77
C GLY A 175 5.43 10.90 -20.10
N GLU A 176 5.08 11.19 -21.35
CA GLU A 176 3.68 11.34 -21.79
C GLU A 176 2.88 10.03 -21.71
N GLU A 177 3.50 8.91 -22.09
CA GLU A 177 2.82 7.60 -22.07
C GLU A 177 2.56 7.13 -20.64
N ALA A 178 3.54 7.27 -19.74
CA ALA A 178 3.36 6.95 -18.33
C ALA A 178 2.26 7.83 -17.69
N TYR A 179 2.24 9.13 -18.01
CA TYR A 179 1.19 10.05 -17.57
C TYR A 179 -0.21 9.61 -18.03
N LYS A 180 -0.39 9.23 -19.31
CA LYS A 180 -1.67 8.73 -19.83
C LYS A 180 -2.16 7.49 -19.07
N ILE A 181 -1.26 6.55 -18.81
CA ILE A 181 -1.58 5.33 -18.05
C ILE A 181 -1.96 5.69 -16.61
N MET A 182 -1.13 6.46 -15.90
CA MET A 182 -1.44 6.86 -14.51
C MET A 182 -2.73 7.67 -14.42
N ARG A 183 -3.04 8.54 -15.39
CA ARG A 183 -4.31 9.27 -15.47
C ARG A 183 -5.50 8.33 -15.60
N LYS A 184 -5.45 7.34 -16.51
CA LYS A 184 -6.49 6.29 -16.67
C LYS A 184 -6.78 5.62 -15.33
N TYR A 185 -5.74 5.25 -14.59
CA TYR A 185 -5.87 4.57 -13.30
C TYR A 185 -6.32 5.50 -12.16
N LEU A 186 -5.94 6.77 -12.18
CA LEU A 186 -6.47 7.76 -11.26
C LEU A 186 -7.96 8.00 -11.47
N ASP A 187 -8.44 8.07 -12.72
CA ASP A 187 -9.87 8.15 -13.03
C ASP A 187 -10.63 6.92 -12.51
N LEU A 188 -10.07 5.72 -12.71
CA LEU A 188 -10.61 4.48 -12.15
C LEU A 188 -10.67 4.54 -10.61
N ARG A 189 -9.58 4.94 -9.93
CA ARG A 189 -9.56 5.10 -8.47
C ARG A 189 -10.65 6.04 -7.98
N LEU A 190 -10.84 7.17 -8.67
CA LEU A 190 -11.88 8.14 -8.30
C LEU A 190 -13.29 7.58 -8.50
N SER A 191 -13.52 6.78 -9.54
CA SER A 191 -14.81 6.10 -9.75
C SER A 191 -15.14 5.06 -8.68
N LEU A 192 -14.11 4.48 -8.04
CA LEU A 192 -14.27 3.50 -6.96
C LEU A 192 -14.50 4.14 -5.58
N LYS A 193 -14.54 5.47 -5.46
CA LYS A 193 -14.60 6.18 -4.17
C LYS A 193 -15.78 5.73 -3.28
N ASP A 194 -16.96 5.58 -3.86
CA ASP A 194 -18.15 5.16 -3.10
C ASP A 194 -18.06 3.68 -2.66
N TYR A 195 -17.53 2.82 -3.53
CA TYR A 195 -17.25 1.43 -3.21
C TYR A 195 -16.26 1.33 -2.04
N ILE A 196 -15.14 2.04 -2.11
CA ILE A 196 -14.11 2.08 -1.06
C ILE A 196 -14.68 2.64 0.23
N SER A 197 -15.50 3.69 0.17
CA SER A 197 -16.20 4.22 1.35
C SER A 197 -17.11 3.17 1.99
N GLY A 198 -17.79 2.36 1.17
CA GLY A 198 -18.55 1.19 1.61
C GLY A 198 -17.69 0.18 2.36
N LEU A 199 -16.53 -0.19 1.79
CA LEU A 199 -15.60 -1.12 2.44
C LEU A 199 -15.02 -0.56 3.74
N MET A 200 -14.70 0.74 3.81
CA MET A 200 -14.24 1.37 5.05
C MET A 200 -15.31 1.34 6.16
N LYS A 201 -16.59 1.48 5.79
CA LYS A 201 -17.73 1.34 6.72
C LYS A 201 -17.95 -0.11 7.14
N GLU A 202 -17.70 -1.07 6.25
CA GLU A 202 -17.72 -2.49 6.60
C GLU A 202 -16.60 -2.81 7.60
N ALA A 203 -15.37 -2.40 7.29
CA ALA A 203 -14.19 -2.60 8.12
C ALA A 203 -14.39 -2.06 9.55
N SER A 204 -15.01 -0.89 9.71
CA SER A 204 -15.30 -0.31 11.03
C SER A 204 -16.35 -1.08 11.83
N ARG A 205 -17.25 -1.81 11.17
CA ARG A 205 -18.33 -2.59 11.79
C ARG A 205 -17.94 -4.03 12.08
N THR A 206 -17.19 -4.65 11.19
CA THR A 206 -16.93 -6.11 11.20
C THR A 206 -15.46 -6.45 11.42
N GLY A 207 -14.55 -5.49 11.22
CA GLY A 207 -13.11 -5.75 11.17
C GLY A 207 -12.62 -6.36 9.85
N ALA A 208 -13.49 -6.48 8.84
CA ALA A 208 -13.09 -7.01 7.54
C ALA A 208 -12.01 -6.13 6.87
N PRO A 209 -10.92 -6.71 6.34
CA PRO A 209 -9.94 -5.93 5.60
C PRO A 209 -10.44 -5.56 4.21
N LEU A 210 -9.82 -4.55 3.60
CA LEU A 210 -10.13 -4.13 2.24
C LEU A 210 -9.38 -4.98 1.21
N ILE A 211 -8.10 -5.28 1.46
CA ILE A 211 -7.36 -6.33 0.74
C ILE A 211 -7.60 -7.64 1.49
N ARG A 212 -8.23 -8.59 0.83
CA ARG A 212 -8.64 -9.87 1.39
C ARG A 212 -7.90 -10.99 0.68
N THR A 213 -7.36 -11.94 1.45
CA THR A 213 -6.82 -13.17 0.88
C THR A 213 -7.92 -13.91 0.13
N MET A 214 -7.57 -14.70 -0.87
CA MET A 214 -8.55 -15.49 -1.62
C MET A 214 -9.39 -16.38 -0.69
N PHE A 215 -8.77 -17.06 0.28
CA PHE A 215 -9.49 -17.91 1.24
C PHE A 215 -10.44 -17.14 2.17
N TYR A 216 -10.24 -15.83 2.37
CA TYR A 216 -11.16 -15.03 3.20
C TYR A 216 -12.54 -14.96 2.53
N GLU A 217 -12.57 -14.83 1.20
CA GLU A 217 -13.80 -14.78 0.40
C GLU A 217 -14.29 -16.16 -0.06
N PHE A 218 -13.37 -17.12 -0.18
CA PHE A 218 -13.64 -18.46 -0.71
C PHE A 218 -13.01 -19.55 0.19
N PRO A 219 -13.44 -19.68 1.46
CA PRO A 219 -12.81 -20.60 2.40
C PRO A 219 -13.01 -22.07 2.03
N GLU A 220 -14.10 -22.40 1.31
CA GLU A 220 -14.41 -23.76 0.88
C GLU A 220 -13.70 -24.17 -0.42
N ASP A 221 -13.00 -23.25 -1.07
CA ASP A 221 -12.19 -23.52 -2.25
C ASP A 221 -10.74 -23.77 -1.82
N GLU A 222 -10.32 -25.04 -1.81
CA GLU A 222 -8.98 -25.46 -1.36
C GLU A 222 -7.86 -24.71 -2.08
N LYS A 223 -8.06 -24.35 -3.35
CA LYS A 223 -7.06 -23.63 -4.13
C LYS A 223 -6.86 -22.20 -3.61
N CYS A 224 -7.92 -21.54 -3.14
CA CYS A 224 -7.88 -20.19 -2.60
C CYS A 224 -7.01 -20.04 -1.34
N TRP A 225 -6.63 -21.14 -0.68
CA TRP A 225 -5.69 -21.12 0.44
C TRP A 225 -4.23 -20.91 0.03
N ASN A 226 -3.89 -21.14 -1.25
CA ASN A 226 -2.52 -21.16 -1.75
C ASN A 226 -2.27 -20.15 -2.88
N LEU A 227 -3.03 -19.05 -2.93
CA LEU A 227 -2.95 -18.01 -3.97
C LEU A 227 -2.49 -16.66 -3.41
N PRO A 228 -1.24 -16.50 -2.96
CA PRO A 228 -0.78 -15.24 -2.35
C PRO A 228 -0.56 -14.10 -3.35
N LEU A 229 -0.57 -14.39 -4.66
CA LEU A 229 -0.24 -13.45 -5.73
C LEU A 229 -1.47 -12.92 -6.49
N GLN A 230 -2.65 -13.16 -5.95
CA GLN A 230 -3.91 -12.55 -6.32
C GLN A 230 -4.73 -12.39 -5.06
N TYR A 231 -5.63 -11.40 -5.05
CA TYR A 231 -6.40 -11.10 -3.86
C TYR A 231 -7.76 -10.54 -4.25
N MET A 232 -8.63 -10.44 -3.26
CA MET A 232 -9.93 -9.80 -3.38
C MET A 232 -9.85 -8.39 -2.78
N PHE A 233 -10.18 -7.36 -3.56
CA PHE A 233 -10.37 -6.00 -3.08
C PHE A 233 -11.84 -5.79 -2.72
N GLY A 234 -12.14 -5.94 -1.43
CA GLY A 234 -13.50 -6.18 -0.94
C GLY A 234 -14.10 -7.47 -1.54
N PRO A 235 -15.43 -7.63 -1.51
CA PRO A 235 -16.07 -8.85 -2.02
C PRO A 235 -16.20 -8.91 -3.55
N ASP A 236 -16.02 -7.76 -4.24
CA ASP A 236 -16.43 -7.61 -5.63
C ASP A 236 -15.29 -7.75 -6.64
N TYR A 237 -14.06 -7.35 -6.32
CA TYR A 237 -12.98 -7.25 -7.31
C TYR A 237 -11.86 -8.24 -7.02
N LEU A 238 -11.60 -9.18 -7.92
CA LEU A 238 -10.40 -10.01 -7.93
C LEU A 238 -9.29 -9.26 -8.68
N VAL A 239 -8.13 -9.11 -8.04
CA VAL A 239 -6.99 -8.37 -8.57
C VAL A 239 -5.77 -9.29 -8.67
N ALA A 240 -5.11 -9.30 -9.83
CA ALA A 240 -3.95 -10.14 -10.09
C ALA A 240 -2.79 -9.29 -10.68
N PRO A 241 -1.94 -8.68 -9.82
CA PRO A 241 -0.85 -7.80 -10.25
C PRO A 241 0.25 -8.49 -11.05
N ILE A 242 1.05 -7.71 -11.79
CA ILE A 242 2.17 -8.20 -12.62
C ILE A 242 3.49 -8.01 -11.86
N PHE A 243 4.28 -9.08 -11.71
CA PHE A 243 5.48 -9.10 -10.85
C PHE A 243 6.80 -9.28 -11.62
N GLU A 244 6.77 -9.23 -12.94
CA GLU A 244 7.94 -9.48 -13.78
C GLU A 244 8.02 -8.37 -14.83
N ALA A 245 9.22 -7.79 -14.98
CA ALA A 245 9.49 -6.78 -16.00
C ALA A 245 9.30 -7.37 -17.41
N GLY A 246 8.69 -6.62 -18.31
CA GLY A 246 8.40 -7.03 -19.68
C GLY A 246 7.24 -8.03 -19.82
N ALA A 247 6.59 -8.46 -18.74
CA ALA A 247 5.48 -9.39 -18.81
C ALA A 247 4.25 -8.73 -19.46
N THR A 248 3.65 -9.41 -20.43
CA THR A 248 2.50 -8.93 -21.21
C THR A 248 1.26 -9.81 -21.08
N GLU A 249 1.32 -10.86 -20.27
CA GLU A 249 0.20 -11.73 -19.94
C GLU A 249 0.37 -12.28 -18.51
N ARG A 250 -0.72 -12.81 -17.95
CA ARG A 250 -0.73 -13.41 -16.63
C ARG A 250 -1.70 -14.58 -16.55
N THR A 251 -1.26 -15.67 -15.92
CA THR A 251 -2.15 -16.74 -15.47
C THR A 251 -2.69 -16.41 -14.07
N LEU A 252 -4.00 -16.52 -13.88
CA LEU A 252 -4.67 -16.37 -12.58
C LEU A 252 -5.81 -17.38 -12.42
N TYR A 253 -6.21 -17.62 -11.18
CA TYR A 253 -7.35 -18.47 -10.87
C TYR A 253 -8.61 -17.62 -10.65
N LEU A 254 -9.71 -17.97 -11.31
CA LEU A 254 -11.04 -17.45 -10.98
C LEU A 254 -11.78 -18.49 -10.12
N PRO A 255 -12.19 -18.16 -8.88
CA PRO A 255 -13.02 -19.04 -8.05
C PRO A 255 -14.40 -19.28 -8.68
N ALA A 256 -15.12 -20.30 -8.23
CA ALA A 256 -16.47 -20.61 -8.75
C ALA A 256 -17.40 -19.37 -8.73
N GLY A 257 -18.07 -19.10 -9.86
CA GLY A 257 -18.90 -17.91 -10.05
C GLY A 257 -18.82 -17.35 -11.47
N LYS A 258 -19.29 -16.12 -11.65
CA LYS A 258 -19.14 -15.36 -12.91
C LYS A 258 -18.32 -14.11 -12.64
N TRP A 259 -17.40 -13.84 -13.56
CA TRP A 259 -16.40 -12.80 -13.41
C TRP A 259 -16.33 -11.98 -14.68
N GLN A 260 -16.54 -10.67 -14.57
CA GLN A 260 -16.42 -9.73 -15.66
C GLN A 260 -15.03 -9.09 -15.64
N ASN A 261 -14.26 -9.24 -16.72
CA ASN A 261 -13.03 -8.48 -16.90
C ASN A 261 -13.39 -6.99 -17.02
N ILE A 262 -12.80 -6.13 -16.18
CA ILE A 262 -13.18 -4.70 -16.14
C ILE A 262 -12.69 -3.90 -17.35
N GLU A 263 -11.68 -4.41 -18.07
CA GLU A 263 -11.13 -3.76 -19.27
C GLU A 263 -11.92 -4.16 -20.52
N THR A 264 -12.18 -5.46 -20.72
CA THR A 264 -12.83 -5.96 -21.94
C THR A 264 -14.35 -6.07 -21.82
N GLY A 265 -14.88 -6.09 -20.60
CA GLY A 265 -16.29 -6.36 -20.32
C GLY A 265 -16.71 -7.82 -20.50
N GLU A 266 -15.80 -8.70 -20.93
CA GLU A 266 -16.06 -10.12 -21.13
C GLU A 266 -16.39 -10.81 -19.81
N ILE A 267 -17.39 -11.69 -19.83
CA ILE A 267 -17.80 -12.49 -18.67
C ILE A 267 -17.28 -13.91 -18.84
N VAL A 268 -16.49 -14.36 -17.87
CA VAL A 268 -15.90 -15.70 -17.80
C VAL A 268 -16.51 -16.47 -16.64
N SER A 269 -16.74 -17.77 -16.84
CA SER A 269 -17.15 -18.67 -15.75
C SER A 269 -15.92 -19.08 -14.95
N GLY A 270 -15.98 -18.97 -13.62
CA GLY A 270 -14.89 -19.36 -12.75
C GLY A 270 -14.85 -20.85 -12.43
N GLY A 271 -14.02 -21.21 -11.45
CA GLY A 271 -13.62 -22.59 -11.15
C GLY A 271 -12.41 -23.06 -11.96
N CYS A 272 -11.66 -22.15 -12.60
CA CYS A 272 -10.57 -22.49 -13.51
C CYS A 272 -9.42 -21.46 -13.49
N ASP A 273 -8.25 -21.90 -13.97
CA ASP A 273 -7.17 -21.00 -14.34
C ASP A 273 -7.43 -20.43 -15.73
N ILE A 274 -7.10 -19.15 -15.91
CA ILE A 274 -7.13 -18.47 -17.19
C ILE A 274 -5.82 -17.70 -17.40
N THR A 275 -5.38 -17.62 -18.65
CA THR A 275 -4.29 -16.73 -19.07
C THR A 275 -4.90 -15.56 -19.81
N VAL A 276 -4.56 -14.34 -19.39
CA VAL A 276 -5.11 -13.11 -19.97
C VAL A 276 -4.02 -12.13 -20.39
N PRO A 277 -4.26 -11.34 -21.45
CA PRO A 277 -3.39 -10.23 -21.79
C PRO A 277 -3.28 -9.23 -20.63
N ALA A 278 -2.06 -8.77 -20.39
CA ALA A 278 -1.68 -7.76 -19.40
C ALA A 278 -0.62 -6.82 -19.99
N PRO A 279 -0.90 -6.11 -21.10
CA PRO A 279 0.00 -5.07 -21.61
C PRO A 279 0.27 -3.99 -20.54
N ILE A 280 1.26 -3.13 -20.78
CA ILE A 280 1.74 -2.16 -19.77
C ILE A 280 0.63 -1.26 -19.20
N ASP A 281 -0.44 -1.00 -19.95
CA ASP A 281 -1.58 -0.17 -19.56
C ASP A 281 -2.76 -0.94 -18.94
N VAL A 282 -2.63 -2.26 -18.73
CA VAL A 282 -3.67 -3.15 -18.20
C VAL A 282 -3.13 -4.02 -17.07
N ILE A 283 -3.79 -3.95 -15.91
CA ILE A 283 -3.69 -4.95 -14.84
C ILE A 283 -4.90 -5.90 -14.91
N PRO A 284 -4.71 -7.22 -14.83
CA PRO A 284 -5.82 -8.17 -14.77
C PRO A 284 -6.70 -7.96 -13.52
N VAL A 285 -7.93 -7.51 -13.73
CA VAL A 285 -8.94 -7.31 -12.68
C VAL A 285 -10.30 -7.79 -13.15
N PHE A 286 -10.97 -8.54 -12.29
CA PHE A 286 -12.27 -9.12 -12.56
C PHE A 286 -13.28 -8.73 -11.49
N LYS A 287 -14.43 -8.20 -11.92
CA LYS A 287 -15.56 -7.90 -11.04
C LYS A 287 -16.51 -9.09 -10.98
N ARG A 288 -16.95 -9.48 -9.79
CA ARG A 288 -17.99 -10.49 -9.57
C ARG A 288 -19.32 -10.02 -10.17
N VAL A 289 -20.06 -10.94 -10.81
CA VAL A 289 -21.38 -10.71 -11.44
C VAL A 289 -22.48 -11.46 -10.72
#